data_AF-C1MUT0-F1
#
_entry.id   AF-C1MUT0-F1
#
_cell.length_a   1.000
_cell.length_b   1.000
_cell.length_c   1.000
_cell.angle_alpha   90.00
_cell.angle_beta   90.00
_cell.angle_gamma   90.00
#
_symmetry.space_group_name_H-M   'P 1'
#
loop_
_entity.id
_entity.type
_entity.pdbx_description
1 polymer ?
#
loop_
_entity_poly.entity_id
_entity_poly.type
_entity_poly.pdbx_seq_one_letter_code
_entity_poly.pdbx_strand_id
1 'polypeptide(L)'
;MSALHLHASASLRGAPVIAPRAARRANVAARGPMPIVRANADIMSEVGTAVLTEGQLKAERYVASNRFKLQGGKGPTFEKRWAERKSRLANLDGFRFFTLMRRVEGMGGPPSSTDDEYDYVSLTIWEDKTGFDAWRTGEAFKEAHGGGTLFGFVEMLVSSMMVLKGNPKPAFYDGLLPVVKPPPEDVKWKSVGGWRDVPADGVNPLEPDVFVAMNRFKVLPGKEEAFEKRWAARESSLEDMDGFLTFVMLRRDALNAEDGYNYSTLTVWRDRAAFDAWRASSANSKAHASAGEEKETLWAGPPSPVMYEGVLALLSEKGA
;
A
#
# COMPACT_ATOMS: atom_id res chain seq x y z
N MET A 1 -78.32 -3.51 -60.82
CA MET A 1 -79.43 -3.26 -59.88
C MET A 1 -80.00 -4.60 -59.48
N SER A 2 -80.01 -4.91 -58.17
CA SER A 2 -80.71 -6.03 -57.49
C SER A 2 -80.54 -7.45 -58.05
N ALA A 3 -80.58 -8.55 -57.31
CA ALA A 3 -80.52 -8.88 -55.89
C ALA A 3 -80.43 -10.42 -55.96
N LEU A 4 -79.38 -11.04 -55.40
CA LEU A 4 -79.26 -12.50 -55.36
C LEU A 4 -79.53 -13.00 -53.95
N HIS A 5 -80.53 -13.89 -53.88
CA HIS A 5 -80.68 -14.90 -52.83
C HIS A 5 -79.37 -15.68 -52.63
N LEU A 6 -79.07 -16.11 -51.39
CA LEU A 6 -79.11 -17.54 -51.01
C LEU A 6 -78.70 -17.77 -49.55
N HIS A 7 -79.51 -18.62 -48.91
CA HIS A 7 -79.25 -19.65 -47.91
C HIS A 7 -78.61 -19.38 -46.53
N ALA A 8 -79.40 -19.80 -45.53
CA ALA A 8 -79.05 -20.12 -44.17
C ALA A 8 -78.14 -21.36 -44.04
N SER A 9 -77.31 -21.41 -43.00
CA SER A 9 -77.25 -22.55 -42.09
C SER A 9 -76.61 -22.16 -40.76
N ALA A 10 -77.10 -22.79 -39.70
CA ALA A 10 -76.84 -22.52 -38.29
C ALA A 10 -75.48 -23.03 -37.80
N SER A 11 -74.95 -22.48 -36.70
CA SER A 11 -74.45 -23.27 -35.56
C SER A 11 -74.02 -22.41 -34.36
N LEU A 12 -74.68 -22.70 -33.23
CA LEU A 12 -74.21 -22.84 -31.84
C LEU A 12 -73.30 -21.79 -31.16
N ARG A 13 -73.83 -21.29 -30.05
CA ARG A 13 -73.17 -20.56 -28.97
C ARG A 13 -72.12 -21.44 -28.26
N GLY A 14 -70.95 -20.86 -27.98
CA GLY A 14 -69.97 -21.36 -27.02
C GLY A 14 -69.31 -20.19 -26.29
N ALA A 15 -69.42 -20.16 -24.97
CA ALA A 15 -68.81 -19.14 -24.10
C ALA A 15 -67.27 -19.30 -24.04
N PRO A 16 -66.51 -18.21 -23.84
CA PRO A 16 -65.06 -18.29 -23.74
C PRO A 16 -64.60 -18.86 -22.38
N VAL A 17 -63.67 -19.80 -22.45
CA VAL A 17 -62.94 -20.39 -21.31
C VAL A 17 -61.89 -19.38 -20.81
N ILE A 18 -61.96 -19.01 -19.53
CA ILE A 18 -60.92 -18.23 -18.84
C ILE A 18 -59.82 -19.20 -18.39
N ALA A 19 -58.63 -19.09 -18.97
CA ALA A 19 -57.43 -19.77 -18.47
C ALA A 19 -56.85 -19.03 -17.25
N PRO A 20 -56.37 -19.74 -16.20
CA PRO A 20 -55.77 -19.10 -15.04
C PRO A 20 -54.39 -18.53 -15.38
N ARG A 21 -54.18 -17.24 -15.09
CA ARG A 21 -52.87 -16.58 -15.14
C ARG A 21 -51.92 -17.24 -14.15
N ALA A 22 -50.91 -17.94 -14.64
CA ALA A 22 -49.77 -18.37 -13.84
C ALA A 22 -49.04 -17.13 -13.29
N ALA A 23 -49.04 -16.96 -11.97
CA ALA A 23 -48.24 -15.95 -11.31
C ALA A 23 -46.76 -16.31 -11.47
N ARG A 24 -46.05 -15.60 -12.37
CA ARG A 24 -44.58 -15.58 -12.35
C ARG A 24 -44.14 -14.98 -11.02
N ARG A 25 -43.74 -15.82 -10.06
CA ARG A 25 -42.91 -15.38 -8.94
C ARG A 25 -41.60 -14.91 -9.54
N ALA A 26 -41.37 -13.59 -9.53
CA ALA A 26 -40.05 -13.05 -9.76
C ALA A 26 -39.14 -13.59 -8.64
N ASN A 27 -38.13 -14.38 -9.01
CA ASN A 27 -37.02 -14.65 -8.12
C ASN A 27 -36.31 -13.31 -7.88
N VAL A 28 -36.66 -12.65 -6.78
CA VAL A 28 -35.82 -11.60 -6.22
C VAL A 28 -34.58 -12.33 -5.72
N ALA A 29 -33.53 -12.37 -6.54
CA ALA A 29 -32.21 -12.71 -6.06
C ALA A 29 -31.97 -11.83 -4.83
N ALA A 30 -31.77 -12.45 -3.67
CA ALA A 30 -31.38 -11.73 -2.47
C ALA A 30 -30.13 -10.93 -2.85
N ARG A 31 -30.27 -9.61 -2.94
CA ARG A 31 -29.09 -8.73 -3.01
C ARG A 31 -28.33 -9.01 -1.72
N GLY A 32 -27.16 -9.63 -1.84
CA GLY A 32 -26.21 -9.69 -0.74
C GLY A 32 -25.98 -8.28 -0.18
N PRO A 33 -25.49 -8.14 1.05
CA PRO A 33 -25.25 -6.83 1.65
C PRO A 33 -24.51 -5.95 0.63
N MET A 34 -25.10 -4.79 0.33
CA MET A 34 -24.49 -3.82 -0.57
C MET A 34 -23.15 -3.43 0.05
N PRO A 35 -22.04 -3.40 -0.72
CA PRO A 35 -20.76 -2.95 -0.19
C PRO A 35 -20.93 -1.54 0.38
N ILE A 36 -20.55 -1.34 1.64
CA ILE A 36 -20.46 0.00 2.21
C ILE A 36 -19.28 0.69 1.53
N VAL A 37 -19.55 1.71 0.72
CA VAL A 37 -18.50 2.54 0.13
C VAL A 37 -17.84 3.36 1.23
N ARG A 38 -16.82 2.80 1.88
CA ARG A 38 -15.84 3.58 2.64
C ARG A 38 -14.81 4.09 1.66
N ALA A 39 -15.09 5.22 1.04
CA ALA A 39 -14.01 5.97 0.42
C ALA A 39 -13.14 6.51 1.56
N ASN A 40 -11.89 6.05 1.67
CA ASN A 40 -10.81 6.80 2.33
C ASN A 40 -10.70 8.16 1.62
N ALA A 41 -11.51 9.11 2.10
CA ALA A 41 -11.74 10.37 1.45
C ALA A 41 -10.43 11.13 1.25
N ASP A 42 -10.32 11.71 0.06
CA ASP A 42 -9.42 12.80 -0.30
C ASP A 42 -7.93 12.41 -0.46
N ILE A 43 -7.49 12.17 -1.71
CA ILE A 43 -6.14 12.48 -2.25
C ILE A 43 -6.19 12.27 -3.77
N MET A 44 -6.07 13.38 -4.52
CA MET A 44 -5.98 13.50 -5.99
C MET A 44 -7.01 12.67 -6.77
N SER A 45 -7.91 13.33 -7.49
CA SER A 45 -8.89 12.70 -8.39
C SER A 45 -8.35 11.64 -9.37
N GLU A 46 -7.03 11.51 -9.48
CA GLU A 46 -6.27 10.62 -10.35
C GLU A 46 -6.01 9.21 -9.78
N VAL A 47 -6.06 9.00 -8.46
CA VAL A 47 -5.60 7.72 -7.84
C VAL A 47 -6.75 6.76 -7.49
N GLY A 48 -7.97 7.28 -7.35
CA GLY A 48 -9.14 6.50 -6.93
C GLY A 48 -9.04 6.02 -5.48
N THR A 49 -10.16 5.62 -4.90
CA THR A 49 -10.23 5.18 -3.51
C THR A 49 -10.81 3.78 -3.44
N ALA A 50 -10.12 2.87 -2.75
CA ALA A 50 -10.56 1.50 -2.53
C ALA A 50 -11.98 1.47 -1.95
N VAL A 51 -12.84 0.64 -2.54
CA VAL A 51 -14.19 0.39 -2.03
C VAL A 51 -14.12 -0.86 -1.17
N LEU A 52 -14.36 -0.70 0.14
CA LEU A 52 -14.21 -1.78 1.10
C LEU A 52 -15.54 -2.52 1.33
N THR A 53 -15.48 -3.81 1.65
CA THR A 53 -16.63 -4.54 2.21
C THR A 53 -16.68 -4.37 3.73
N GLU A 54 -17.82 -4.68 4.36
CA GLU A 54 -17.95 -4.66 5.82
C GLU A 54 -17.01 -5.64 6.53
N GLY A 55 -16.67 -6.76 5.87
CA GLY A 55 -15.83 -7.80 6.46
C GLY A 55 -14.33 -7.56 6.29
N GLN A 56 -13.92 -6.54 5.53
CA GLN A 56 -12.52 -6.11 5.47
C GLN A 56 -12.11 -5.38 6.76
N LEU A 57 -10.87 -5.60 7.15
CA LEU A 57 -10.26 -5.05 8.34
C LEU A 57 -10.20 -3.52 8.30
N LYS A 58 -10.34 -2.95 9.49
CA LYS A 58 -10.18 -1.51 9.72
C LYS A 58 -8.69 -1.15 9.66
N ALA A 59 -8.39 -0.01 9.05
CA ALA A 59 -7.06 0.59 9.12
C ALA A 59 -6.69 1.00 10.55
N GLU A 60 -5.46 0.68 10.95
CA GLU A 60 -4.85 1.04 12.24
C GLU A 60 -3.61 1.93 12.07
N ARG A 61 -3.14 2.07 10.82
CA ARG A 61 -2.09 3.00 10.41
C ARG A 61 -2.45 3.62 9.07
N TYR A 62 -1.82 4.74 8.75
CA TYR A 62 -1.80 5.28 7.40
C TYR A 62 -0.36 5.32 6.89
N VAL A 63 -0.11 4.77 5.70
CA VAL A 63 1.23 4.67 5.13
C VAL A 63 1.26 5.43 3.81
N ALA A 64 2.19 6.36 3.71
CA ALA A 64 2.43 7.12 2.49
C ALA A 64 3.85 6.88 2.01
N SER A 65 4.00 6.64 0.72
CA SER A 65 5.29 6.47 0.08
C SER A 65 5.39 7.23 -1.22
N ASN A 66 6.61 7.63 -1.58
CA ASN A 66 6.94 8.14 -2.90
C ASN A 66 8.01 7.22 -3.48
N ARG A 67 7.79 6.75 -4.71
CA ARG A 67 8.69 5.86 -5.41
C ARG A 67 9.45 6.65 -6.48
N PHE A 68 10.76 6.51 -6.52
CA PHE A 68 11.66 7.33 -7.31
C PHE A 68 12.47 6.45 -8.25
N LYS A 69 12.55 6.87 -9.52
CA LYS A 69 13.55 6.37 -10.46
C LYS A 69 14.64 7.41 -10.58
N LEU A 70 15.89 6.98 -10.54
CA LEU A 70 17.06 7.84 -10.58
C LEU A 70 17.76 7.72 -11.94
N GLN A 71 18.50 8.76 -12.29
CA GLN A 71 19.53 8.65 -13.32
C GLN A 71 20.69 7.81 -12.78
N GLY A 72 21.39 7.10 -13.67
CA GLY A 72 22.50 6.22 -13.30
C GLY A 72 23.55 6.94 -12.43
N GLY A 73 23.97 6.29 -11.34
CA GLY A 73 24.99 6.80 -10.42
C GLY A 73 24.57 7.97 -9.52
N LYS A 74 23.29 8.40 -9.55
CA LYS A 74 22.81 9.54 -8.73
C LYS A 74 22.33 9.18 -7.33
N GLY A 75 22.43 7.92 -6.91
CA GLY A 75 22.00 7.45 -5.59
C GLY A 75 22.60 8.27 -4.43
N PRO A 76 23.94 8.34 -4.29
CA PRO A 76 24.59 9.13 -3.25
C PRO A 76 24.20 10.62 -3.26
N THR A 77 24.12 11.23 -4.45
CA THR A 77 23.66 12.62 -4.60
C THR A 77 22.20 12.79 -4.14
N PHE A 78 21.34 11.82 -4.42
CA PHE A 78 19.95 11.83 -3.98
C PHE A 78 19.86 11.74 -2.46
N GLU A 79 20.57 10.80 -1.84
CA GLU A 79 20.59 10.62 -0.38
C GLU A 79 21.11 11.87 0.34
N LYS A 80 22.19 12.48 -0.17
CA LYS A 80 22.70 13.75 0.35
C LYS A 80 21.63 14.84 0.40
N ARG A 81 20.87 15.01 -0.69
CA ARG A 81 19.78 15.99 -0.74
C ARG A 81 18.66 15.70 0.25
N TRP A 82 18.46 14.45 0.67
CA TRP A 82 17.50 14.13 1.71
C TRP A 82 18.08 14.36 3.11
N ALA A 83 19.36 14.04 3.31
CA ALA A 83 20.06 14.27 4.58
C ALA A 83 20.14 15.76 4.92
N GLU A 84 20.40 16.61 3.93
CA GLU A 84 20.51 18.07 4.08
C GLU A 84 19.14 18.79 4.20
N ARG A 85 18.01 18.05 4.15
CA ARG A 85 16.69 18.67 4.34
C ARG A 85 16.52 19.15 5.76
N LYS A 86 15.88 20.32 5.88
CA LYS A 86 15.30 20.76 7.14
C LYS A 86 13.92 20.12 7.28
N SER A 87 13.69 19.49 8.41
CA SER A 87 12.44 18.83 8.71
C SER A 87 12.29 18.76 10.21
N ARG A 88 11.04 18.63 10.64
CA ARG A 88 10.65 18.35 12.03
C ARG A 88 9.70 17.16 12.10
N LEU A 89 9.77 16.29 11.08
CA LEU A 89 8.83 15.20 10.84
C LEU A 89 8.58 14.35 12.08
N ALA A 90 9.62 14.02 12.85
CA ALA A 90 9.48 13.18 14.04
C ALA A 90 8.74 13.86 15.21
N ASN A 91 8.56 15.18 15.18
CA ASN A 91 7.82 15.94 16.20
C ASN A 91 6.35 16.16 15.84
N LEU A 92 5.93 15.73 14.64
CA LEU A 92 4.55 15.95 14.21
C LEU A 92 3.63 14.98 14.90
N ASP A 93 2.45 15.47 15.27
CA ASP A 93 1.43 14.63 15.86
C ASP A 93 0.99 13.54 14.86
N GLY A 94 0.76 12.35 15.40
CA GLY A 94 0.47 11.15 14.60
C GLY A 94 1.65 10.58 13.82
N PHE A 95 2.84 11.20 13.78
CA PHE A 95 3.99 10.59 13.13
C PHE A 95 4.44 9.31 13.88
N ARG A 96 4.84 8.29 13.12
CA ARG A 96 5.31 7.02 13.67
C ARG A 96 6.67 6.59 13.15
N PHE A 97 6.85 6.60 11.83
CA PHE A 97 8.08 6.11 11.21
C PHE A 97 8.38 6.81 9.89
N PHE A 98 9.67 6.99 9.59
CA PHE A 98 10.16 7.40 8.27
C PHE A 98 11.46 6.68 7.94
N THR A 99 11.65 6.37 6.67
CA THR A 99 12.98 6.07 6.12
C THR A 99 12.99 6.35 4.62
N LEU A 100 14.15 6.72 4.10
CA LEU A 100 14.44 6.68 2.68
C LEU A 100 15.04 5.32 2.34
N MET A 101 14.36 4.55 1.50
CA MET A 101 14.69 3.16 1.23
C MET A 101 15.37 3.04 -0.12
N ARG A 102 16.64 2.63 -0.12
CA ARG A 102 17.41 2.26 -1.31
C ARG A 102 17.15 0.80 -1.64
N ARG A 103 16.78 0.49 -2.88
CA ARG A 103 16.47 -0.88 -3.29
C ARG A 103 17.72 -1.77 -3.26
N VAL A 104 17.54 -3.00 -2.79
CA VAL A 104 18.55 -4.06 -2.85
C VAL A 104 18.31 -4.93 -4.09
N GLU A 105 19.35 -5.11 -4.89
CA GLU A 105 19.31 -5.97 -6.06
C GLU A 105 19.37 -7.47 -5.68
N GLY A 106 18.72 -8.33 -6.47
CA GLY A 106 18.91 -9.79 -6.41
C GLY A 106 18.25 -10.54 -5.25
N MET A 107 17.77 -9.87 -4.20
CA MET A 107 17.00 -10.49 -3.11
C MET A 107 15.51 -10.28 -3.36
N GLY A 108 14.78 -11.30 -3.87
CA GLY A 108 13.32 -11.29 -3.80
C GLY A 108 12.52 -11.66 -5.05
N GLY A 109 13.12 -11.93 -6.20
CA GLY A 109 12.38 -12.32 -7.39
C GLY A 109 13.26 -12.36 -8.61
N PRO A 110 12.79 -12.88 -9.77
CA PRO A 110 13.58 -12.85 -10.98
C PRO A 110 14.05 -11.42 -11.25
N PRO A 111 15.30 -11.22 -11.71
CA PRO A 111 15.76 -9.89 -12.09
C PRO A 111 14.75 -9.33 -13.07
N SER A 112 14.11 -8.21 -12.72
CA SER A 112 13.35 -7.50 -13.73
C SER A 112 14.43 -6.87 -14.62
N SER A 113 14.59 -7.43 -15.81
CA SER A 113 15.36 -6.80 -16.88
C SER A 113 14.62 -5.59 -17.45
N THR A 114 13.66 -5.02 -16.71
CA THR A 114 12.79 -3.96 -17.18
C THR A 114 13.13 -2.69 -16.42
N ASP A 115 13.27 -1.62 -17.20
CA ASP A 115 13.46 -0.22 -16.81
C ASP A 115 12.27 0.35 -15.98
N ASP A 116 11.45 -0.54 -15.40
CA ASP A 116 10.14 -0.28 -14.85
C ASP A 116 10.13 -0.17 -13.32
N GLU A 117 11.17 -0.65 -12.65
CA GLU A 117 11.26 -0.64 -11.20
C GLU A 117 11.89 0.64 -10.62
N TYR A 118 11.53 0.96 -9.38
CA TYR A 118 11.98 2.16 -8.69
C TYR A 118 13.24 1.87 -7.86
N ASP A 119 14.22 2.76 -7.93
CA ASP A 119 15.50 2.66 -7.23
C ASP A 119 15.37 3.01 -5.75
N TYR A 120 14.52 4.00 -5.44
CA TYR A 120 14.31 4.49 -4.08
C TYR A 120 12.83 4.61 -3.73
N VAL A 121 12.52 4.47 -2.46
CA VAL A 121 11.19 4.72 -1.90
C VAL A 121 11.32 5.51 -0.60
N SER A 122 10.78 6.71 -0.53
CA SER A 122 10.57 7.35 0.79
C SER A 122 9.29 6.77 1.38
N LEU A 123 9.31 6.29 2.62
CA LEU A 123 8.14 5.74 3.28
C LEU A 123 7.92 6.42 4.62
N THR A 124 6.67 6.78 4.90
CA THR A 124 6.21 7.29 6.19
C THR A 124 5.07 6.45 6.71
N ILE A 125 5.04 6.22 8.02
CA ILE A 125 3.91 5.64 8.74
C ILE A 125 3.38 6.68 9.72
N TRP A 126 2.06 6.76 9.77
CA TRP A 126 1.28 7.65 10.61
C TRP A 126 0.29 6.82 11.42
N GLU A 127 -0.07 7.31 12.60
CA GLU A 127 -1.12 6.75 13.45
C GLU A 127 -2.43 6.63 12.65
N ASP A 128 -2.78 7.67 11.90
CA ASP A 128 -3.94 7.69 11.03
C ASP A 128 -3.74 8.69 9.87
N LYS A 129 -4.74 8.74 9.00
CA LYS A 129 -4.76 9.64 7.85
C LYS A 129 -4.82 11.12 8.26
N THR A 130 -5.42 11.44 9.40
CA THR A 130 -5.56 12.83 9.87
C THR A 130 -4.20 13.45 10.17
N GLY A 131 -3.29 12.70 10.81
CA GLY A 131 -1.90 13.15 11.03
C GLY A 131 -1.17 13.43 9.70
N PHE A 132 -1.30 12.52 8.74
CA PHE A 132 -0.73 12.71 7.40
C PHE A 132 -1.33 13.91 6.67
N ASP A 133 -2.65 14.08 6.71
CA ASP A 133 -3.37 15.18 6.06
C ASP A 133 -2.95 16.54 6.68
N ALA A 134 -2.79 16.59 8.00
CA ALA A 134 -2.28 17.78 8.70
C ALA A 134 -0.83 18.11 8.29
N TRP A 135 0.03 17.10 8.15
CA TRP A 135 1.38 17.30 7.65
C TRP A 135 1.40 17.82 6.21
N ARG A 136 0.76 17.11 5.27
CA ARG A 136 0.83 17.41 3.83
C ARG A 136 0.28 18.79 3.47
N THR A 137 -0.66 19.31 4.25
CA THR A 137 -1.28 20.63 4.05
C THR A 137 -0.61 21.73 4.86
N GLY A 138 0.24 21.36 5.82
CA GLY A 138 0.88 22.29 6.75
C GLY A 138 2.26 22.78 6.32
N GLU A 139 2.82 23.69 7.12
CA GLU A 139 4.15 24.27 6.89
C GLU A 139 5.27 23.22 6.94
N ALA A 140 5.11 22.15 7.71
CA ALA A 140 6.09 21.07 7.81
C ALA A 140 6.30 20.35 6.46
N PHE A 141 5.28 20.28 5.60
CA PHE A 141 5.43 19.73 4.26
C PHE A 141 6.29 20.64 3.38
N LYS A 142 6.02 21.95 3.41
CA LYS A 142 6.81 22.95 2.68
C LYS A 142 8.26 22.94 3.14
N GLU A 143 8.49 22.88 4.45
CA GLU A 143 9.82 22.77 5.07
C GLU A 143 10.60 21.57 4.51
N ALA A 144 10.00 20.38 4.51
CA ALA A 144 10.62 19.15 4.01
C ALA A 144 10.81 19.09 2.49
N HIS A 145 10.20 20.00 1.72
CA HIS A 145 10.24 20.04 0.25
C HIS A 145 10.83 21.36 -0.30
N GLY A 146 11.65 22.08 0.48
CA GLY A 146 12.43 23.21 -0.04
C GLY A 146 11.73 24.58 -0.02
N GLY A 147 10.63 24.72 0.72
CA GLY A 147 10.14 26.00 1.24
C GLY A 147 9.00 26.65 0.43
N GLY A 148 8.09 27.32 1.16
CA GLY A 148 6.88 27.98 0.65
C GLY A 148 7.10 29.21 -0.23
N THR A 149 8.18 29.26 -1.03
CA THR A 149 8.46 30.32 -2.02
C THR A 149 8.61 29.74 -3.43
N LEU A 150 8.18 30.51 -4.44
CA LEU A 150 8.17 30.05 -5.84
C LEU A 150 9.57 29.70 -6.38
N PHE A 151 10.61 30.40 -5.92
CA PHE A 151 12.00 30.19 -6.38
C PHE A 151 12.59 28.87 -5.88
N GLY A 152 12.41 28.54 -4.59
CA GLY A 152 12.86 27.26 -4.02
C GLY A 152 12.17 26.05 -4.64
N PHE A 153 10.88 26.19 -5.00
CA PHE A 153 10.15 25.14 -5.70
C PHE A 153 10.66 24.90 -7.12
N VAL A 154 10.99 25.96 -7.88
CA VAL A 154 11.57 25.84 -9.23
C VAL A 154 12.96 25.21 -9.20
N GLU A 155 13.81 25.60 -8.26
CA GLU A 155 15.13 25.00 -8.08
C GLU A 155 15.02 23.51 -7.71
N MET A 156 14.09 23.15 -6.80
CA MET A 156 13.80 21.76 -6.47
C MET A 156 13.38 20.98 -7.73
N LEU A 157 12.52 21.53 -8.59
CA LEU A 157 12.06 20.86 -9.82
C LEU A 157 13.22 20.62 -10.80
N VAL A 158 14.03 21.64 -11.09
CA VAL A 158 15.20 21.52 -12.00
C VAL A 158 16.24 20.55 -11.44
N SER A 159 16.55 20.69 -10.15
CA SER A 159 17.48 19.83 -9.43
C SER A 159 16.98 18.38 -9.44
N SER A 160 15.68 18.16 -9.25
CA SER A 160 15.03 16.84 -9.33
C SER A 160 15.16 16.25 -10.73
N MET A 161 14.99 17.02 -11.81
CA MET A 161 15.17 16.52 -13.17
C MET A 161 16.59 16.04 -13.48
N MET A 162 17.64 16.57 -12.82
CA MET A 162 19.02 16.11 -13.00
C MET A 162 19.36 14.83 -12.21
N VAL A 163 18.51 14.42 -11.27
CA VAL A 163 18.74 13.26 -10.40
C VAL A 163 17.72 12.15 -10.66
N LEU A 164 16.49 12.51 -11.01
CA LEU A 164 15.40 11.60 -11.24
C LEU A 164 15.22 11.30 -12.73
N LYS A 165 14.79 10.08 -13.02
CA LYS A 165 14.29 9.64 -14.32
C LYS A 165 12.75 9.71 -14.29
N GLY A 166 12.21 10.86 -14.65
CA GLY A 166 10.77 11.13 -14.60
C GLY A 166 10.28 11.56 -13.21
N ASN A 167 8.97 11.64 -13.05
CA ASN A 167 8.34 12.15 -11.82
C ASN A 167 8.26 11.06 -10.74
N PRO A 168 8.42 11.42 -9.45
CA PRO A 168 8.09 10.53 -8.34
C PRO A 168 6.66 10.01 -8.43
N LYS A 169 6.46 8.77 -8.00
CA LYS A 169 5.15 8.10 -8.05
C LYS A 169 4.65 7.82 -6.64
N PRO A 170 3.70 8.61 -6.12
CA PRO A 170 3.15 8.39 -4.80
C PRO A 170 2.39 7.05 -4.74
N ALA A 171 2.33 6.49 -3.56
CA ALA A 171 1.57 5.29 -3.22
C ALA A 171 1.13 5.37 -1.77
N PHE A 172 -0.18 5.24 -1.56
CA PHE A 172 -0.83 5.37 -0.27
C PHE A 172 -1.51 4.06 0.11
N TYR A 173 -1.53 3.79 1.40
CA TYR A 173 -2.03 2.54 1.93
C TYR A 173 -2.72 2.75 3.28
N ASP A 174 -3.80 2.00 3.46
CA ASP A 174 -4.24 1.58 4.78
C ASP A 174 -3.23 0.58 5.34
N GLY A 175 -2.77 0.81 6.58
CA GLY A 175 -1.98 -0.14 7.34
C GLY A 175 -2.86 -0.96 8.27
N LEU A 176 -2.77 -2.29 8.12
CA LEU A 176 -3.57 -3.30 8.80
C LEU A 176 -2.66 -4.17 9.67
N LEU A 177 -3.19 -4.64 10.80
CA LEU A 177 -2.53 -5.61 11.68
C LEU A 177 -1.09 -5.21 12.07
N PRO A 178 -0.86 -3.99 12.56
CA PRO A 178 0.48 -3.56 12.92
C PRO A 178 1.00 -4.39 14.10
N VAL A 179 2.21 -4.93 13.97
CA VAL A 179 2.98 -5.51 15.08
C VAL A 179 4.21 -4.64 15.27
N VAL A 180 4.29 -3.97 16.41
CA VAL A 180 5.24 -2.87 16.60
C VAL A 180 6.02 -3.09 17.88
N LYS A 181 7.34 -3.08 17.78
CA LYS A 181 8.22 -2.96 18.95
C LYS A 181 8.69 -1.51 19.06
N PRO A 182 8.67 -0.92 20.27
CA PRO A 182 9.32 0.35 20.47
C PRO A 182 10.82 0.21 20.13
N PRO A 183 11.47 1.28 19.63
CA PRO A 183 12.90 1.24 19.41
C PRO A 183 13.65 0.91 20.71
N PRO A 184 14.78 0.19 20.64
CA PRO A 184 15.75 0.16 21.73
C PRO A 184 16.12 1.59 22.15
N GLU A 185 16.38 1.81 23.45
CA GLU A 185 16.69 3.15 23.97
C GLU A 185 17.96 3.77 23.35
N ASP A 186 18.87 2.93 22.87
CA ASP A 186 20.23 3.27 22.42
C ASP A 186 20.43 3.17 20.89
N VAL A 187 19.37 3.27 20.09
CA VAL A 187 19.52 3.24 18.63
C VAL A 187 20.41 4.37 18.11
N LYS A 188 21.38 4.03 17.25
CA LYS A 188 22.32 4.98 16.62
C LYS A 188 21.63 6.06 15.76
N TRP A 189 20.34 5.89 15.46
CA TRP A 189 19.50 6.76 14.62
C TRP A 189 18.42 7.52 15.40
N LYS A 190 18.65 7.86 16.67
CA LYS A 190 17.74 8.75 17.39
C LYS A 190 17.79 10.16 16.81
N SER A 191 16.63 10.78 16.61
CA SER A 191 16.53 12.16 16.10
C SER A 191 16.76 13.20 17.18
N VAL A 192 17.35 14.35 16.82
CA VAL A 192 17.47 15.53 17.68
C VAL A 192 16.67 16.66 17.04
N GLY A 193 15.71 17.24 17.77
CA GLY A 193 14.86 18.31 17.24
C GLY A 193 13.88 17.87 16.14
N GLY A 194 13.63 16.58 15.99
CA GLY A 194 12.65 16.03 15.04
C GLY A 194 13.23 15.58 13.68
N TRP A 195 14.55 15.67 13.51
CA TRP A 195 15.27 15.18 12.32
C TRP A 195 16.68 14.70 12.71
N ARG A 196 17.44 14.23 11.71
CA ARG A 196 18.81 13.79 11.89
C ARG A 196 19.73 14.54 10.94
N ASP A 197 20.81 15.08 11.49
CA ASP A 197 21.92 15.58 10.72
C ASP A 197 22.88 14.42 10.43
N VAL A 198 22.84 13.92 9.19
CA VAL A 198 23.67 12.79 8.75
C VAL A 198 24.64 13.31 7.69
N PRO A 199 25.96 13.32 7.97
CA PRO A 199 26.95 13.75 6.98
C PRO A 199 26.86 12.93 5.70
N ALA A 200 26.67 13.60 4.57
CA ALA A 200 26.57 12.99 3.25
C ALA A 200 27.48 13.73 2.26
N ASP A 201 28.45 13.03 1.68
CA ASP A 201 29.38 13.64 0.72
C ASP A 201 28.76 13.79 -0.68
N GLY A 202 27.74 12.98 -1.00
CA GLY A 202 27.09 12.92 -2.31
C GLY A 202 27.84 12.06 -3.33
N VAL A 203 28.85 11.32 -2.87
CA VAL A 203 29.74 10.45 -3.62
C VAL A 203 29.56 9.00 -3.17
N ASN A 204 29.52 8.75 -1.86
CA ASN A 204 29.30 7.45 -1.26
C ASN A 204 27.86 7.32 -0.76
N PRO A 205 27.24 6.13 -0.88
CA PRO A 205 25.95 5.86 -0.28
C PRO A 205 26.02 6.03 1.24
N LEU A 206 24.94 6.51 1.85
CA LEU A 206 24.77 6.50 3.29
C LEU A 206 24.73 5.05 3.80
N GLU A 207 25.32 4.87 4.97
CA GLU A 207 25.25 3.63 5.73
C GLU A 207 23.80 3.32 6.13
N PRO A 208 23.32 2.09 5.92
CA PRO A 208 21.96 1.71 6.31
C PRO A 208 21.73 1.82 7.83
N ASP A 209 20.58 2.38 8.17
CA ASP A 209 20.05 2.39 9.54
C ASP A 209 19.18 1.16 9.78
N VAL A 210 18.36 0.76 8.81
CA VAL A 210 17.41 -0.35 8.93
C VAL A 210 17.41 -1.21 7.67
N PHE A 211 16.87 -2.42 7.79
CA PHE A 211 16.57 -3.26 6.63
C PHE A 211 15.06 -3.47 6.50
N VAL A 212 14.54 -3.30 5.29
CA VAL A 212 13.11 -3.37 5.02
C VAL A 212 12.83 -4.44 3.99
N ALA A 213 11.84 -5.30 4.27
CA ALA A 213 11.34 -6.26 3.29
C ALA A 213 9.84 -6.04 3.07
N MET A 214 9.46 -5.99 1.79
CA MET A 214 8.08 -5.85 1.36
C MET A 214 7.71 -7.00 0.44
N ASN A 215 6.71 -7.81 0.80
CA ASN A 215 6.19 -8.84 -0.10
C ASN A 215 4.89 -8.37 -0.74
N ARG A 216 4.86 -8.20 -2.06
CA ARG A 216 3.73 -7.63 -2.80
C ARG A 216 2.83 -8.71 -3.40
N PHE A 217 1.52 -8.47 -3.40
CA PHE A 217 0.50 -9.40 -3.84
C PHE A 217 -0.46 -8.75 -4.85
N LYS A 218 -0.88 -9.52 -5.84
CA LYS A 218 -1.95 -9.18 -6.77
C LYS A 218 -3.22 -9.93 -6.37
N VAL A 219 -3.83 -9.53 -5.26
CA VAL A 219 -5.05 -10.17 -4.73
C VAL A 219 -6.18 -10.04 -5.75
N LEU A 220 -6.88 -11.14 -6.00
CA LEU A 220 -7.91 -11.19 -7.03
C LEU A 220 -9.14 -10.38 -6.59
N PRO A 221 -9.85 -9.74 -7.54
CA PRO A 221 -11.10 -9.03 -7.24
C PRO A 221 -12.11 -9.93 -6.51
N GLY A 222 -12.66 -9.44 -5.40
CA GLY A 222 -13.60 -10.16 -4.55
C GLY A 222 -12.95 -11.15 -3.57
N LYS A 223 -11.62 -11.21 -3.51
CA LYS A 223 -10.85 -12.06 -2.57
C LYS A 223 -10.13 -11.27 -1.48
N GLU A 224 -10.26 -9.95 -1.49
CA GLU A 224 -9.63 -9.02 -0.55
C GLU A 224 -9.97 -9.36 0.91
N GLU A 225 -11.25 -9.52 1.22
CA GLU A 225 -11.71 -9.87 2.56
C GLU A 225 -11.15 -11.23 3.03
N ALA A 226 -11.17 -12.24 2.15
CA ALA A 226 -10.63 -13.56 2.47
C ALA A 226 -9.11 -13.51 2.69
N PHE A 227 -8.40 -12.74 1.87
CA PHE A 227 -6.97 -12.51 2.01
C PHE A 227 -6.63 -11.85 3.35
N GLU A 228 -7.35 -10.79 3.73
CA GLU A 228 -7.14 -10.10 5.00
C GLU A 228 -7.44 -11.00 6.21
N LYS A 229 -8.55 -11.75 6.18
CA LYS A 229 -8.89 -12.73 7.24
C LYS A 229 -7.83 -13.82 7.38
N ARG A 230 -7.33 -14.33 6.25
CA ARG A 230 -6.24 -15.31 6.26
C ARG A 230 -4.97 -14.77 6.89
N TRP A 231 -4.65 -13.50 6.70
CA TRP A 231 -3.51 -12.86 7.37
C TRP A 231 -3.76 -12.63 8.85
N ALA A 232 -4.96 -12.18 9.23
CA ALA A 232 -5.34 -11.98 10.63
C ALA A 232 -5.33 -13.28 11.45
N ALA A 233 -5.60 -14.42 10.82
CA ALA A 233 -5.58 -15.73 11.46
C ALA A 233 -4.16 -16.34 11.60
N ARG A 234 -3.11 -15.70 11.07
CA ARG A 234 -1.76 -16.25 11.16
C ARG A 234 -1.19 -16.08 12.55
N GLU A 235 -0.70 -17.18 13.10
CA GLU A 235 0.26 -17.12 14.19
C GLU A 235 1.60 -16.60 13.64
N SER A 236 2.09 -15.52 14.24
CA SER A 236 3.37 -14.90 13.91
C SER A 236 4.23 -14.88 15.16
N SER A 237 5.49 -15.27 15.02
CA SER A 237 6.54 -15.11 16.05
C SER A 237 7.53 -14.01 15.66
N LEU A 238 7.15 -13.13 14.73
CA LEU A 238 8.02 -12.04 14.26
C LEU A 238 8.46 -11.14 15.41
N GLU A 239 7.57 -10.84 16.34
CA GLU A 239 7.87 -9.97 17.48
C GLU A 239 8.94 -10.53 18.43
N ASP A 240 9.14 -11.86 18.45
CA ASP A 240 10.15 -12.50 19.30
C ASP A 240 11.55 -12.51 18.65
N MET A 241 11.64 -12.18 17.36
CA MET A 241 12.90 -12.22 16.64
C MET A 241 13.81 -11.06 17.03
N ASP A 242 15.08 -11.35 17.28
CA ASP A 242 16.08 -10.30 17.50
C ASP A 242 16.16 -9.36 16.29
N GLY A 243 16.22 -8.06 16.58
CA GLY A 243 16.27 -7.01 15.58
C GLY A 243 14.96 -6.76 14.83
N PHE A 244 13.85 -7.47 15.11
CA PHE A 244 12.54 -7.08 14.56
C PHE A 244 12.07 -5.75 15.17
N LEU A 245 11.58 -4.84 14.32
CA LEU A 245 11.05 -3.54 14.74
C LEU A 245 9.56 -3.41 14.44
N THR A 246 9.14 -3.73 13.22
CA THR A 246 7.78 -3.44 12.75
C THR A 246 7.31 -4.44 11.72
N PHE A 247 6.02 -4.79 11.77
CA PHE A 247 5.26 -5.36 10.66
C PHE A 247 4.00 -4.54 10.43
N VAL A 248 3.63 -4.33 9.16
CA VAL A 248 2.31 -3.80 8.75
C VAL A 248 1.87 -4.50 7.46
N MET A 249 0.62 -4.93 7.37
CA MET A 249 0.02 -5.30 6.09
C MET A 249 -0.57 -4.06 5.42
N LEU A 250 -0.09 -3.74 4.23
CA LEU A 250 -0.47 -2.57 3.45
C LEU A 250 -1.56 -2.95 2.44
N ARG A 251 -2.72 -2.30 2.54
CA ARG A 251 -3.76 -2.32 1.50
C ARG A 251 -3.66 -1.03 0.70
N ARG A 252 -3.46 -1.14 -0.61
CA ARG A 252 -3.31 0.02 -1.49
C ARG A 252 -4.64 0.79 -1.58
N ASP A 253 -4.59 2.11 -1.43
CA ASP A 253 -5.77 2.96 -1.58
C ASP A 253 -6.26 3.05 -3.03
N ALA A 254 -5.34 2.93 -3.99
CA ALA A 254 -5.63 3.03 -5.42
C ALA A 254 -6.44 1.82 -5.91
N LEU A 255 -7.57 2.06 -6.59
CA LEU A 255 -8.39 1.01 -7.21
C LEU A 255 -7.65 0.27 -8.34
N ASN A 256 -6.84 1.01 -9.10
CA ASN A 256 -6.04 0.50 -10.20
C ASN A 256 -4.59 0.99 -10.04
N ALA A 257 -3.81 0.28 -9.23
CA ALA A 257 -2.39 0.54 -9.10
C ALA A 257 -1.67 0.23 -10.43
N GLU A 258 -0.77 1.10 -10.86
CA GLU A 258 -0.07 0.98 -12.14
C GLU A 258 0.88 -0.22 -12.21
N ASP A 259 1.34 -0.70 -11.06
CA ASP A 259 2.15 -1.92 -10.92
C ASP A 259 1.30 -3.19 -10.70
N GLY A 260 -0.03 -3.02 -10.58
CA GLY A 260 -1.01 -4.07 -10.38
C GLY A 260 -1.02 -4.71 -8.98
N TYR A 261 -0.22 -4.21 -8.03
CA TYR A 261 -0.18 -4.73 -6.66
C TYR A 261 -1.14 -3.93 -5.77
N ASN A 262 -2.12 -4.63 -5.18
CA ASN A 262 -3.14 -4.04 -4.29
C ASN A 262 -2.88 -4.35 -2.81
N TYR A 263 -2.00 -5.31 -2.50
CA TYR A 263 -1.54 -5.57 -1.14
C TYR A 263 -0.02 -5.71 -1.09
N SER A 264 0.57 -5.35 0.04
CA SER A 264 1.95 -5.67 0.38
C SER A 264 2.06 -5.96 1.87
N THR A 265 3.06 -6.73 2.27
CA THR A 265 3.56 -6.65 3.65
C THR A 265 4.68 -5.62 3.71
N LEU A 266 4.95 -5.13 4.92
CA LEU A 266 6.09 -4.31 5.26
C LEU A 266 6.67 -4.89 6.55
N THR A 267 7.95 -5.27 6.54
CA THR A 267 8.70 -5.57 7.77
C THR A 267 9.92 -4.68 7.86
N VAL A 268 10.19 -4.17 9.06
CA VAL A 268 11.36 -3.33 9.37
C VAL A 268 12.21 -4.05 10.40
N TRP A 269 13.50 -4.11 10.13
CA TRP A 269 14.51 -4.78 10.93
C TRP A 269 15.64 -3.82 11.27
N ARG A 270 16.27 -4.01 12.42
CA ARG A 270 17.43 -3.25 12.90
C ARG A 270 18.55 -3.21 11.86
N ASP A 271 18.77 -4.31 11.16
CA ASP A 271 19.80 -4.44 10.15
C ASP A 271 19.53 -5.66 9.24
N ARG A 272 20.37 -5.80 8.20
CA ARG A 272 20.29 -6.91 7.24
C ARG A 272 20.55 -8.27 7.90
N ALA A 273 21.45 -8.32 8.88
CA ALA A 273 21.85 -9.56 9.52
C ALA A 273 20.71 -10.15 10.34
N ALA A 274 19.94 -9.31 11.05
CA ALA A 274 18.74 -9.70 11.77
C ALA A 274 17.68 -10.28 10.83
N PHE A 275 17.44 -9.64 9.69
CA PHE A 275 16.52 -10.16 8.66
C PHE A 275 16.98 -11.51 8.09
N ASP A 276 18.26 -11.64 7.76
CA ASP A 276 18.82 -12.89 7.20
C ASP A 276 18.77 -14.03 8.24
N ALA A 277 19.04 -13.74 9.51
CA ALA A 277 18.91 -14.69 10.62
C ALA A 277 17.45 -15.17 10.77
N TRP A 278 16.48 -14.25 10.70
CA TRP A 278 15.06 -14.62 10.68
C TRP A 278 14.72 -15.49 9.47
N ARG A 279 15.14 -15.10 8.26
CA ARG A 279 14.87 -15.88 7.03
C ARG A 279 15.40 -17.31 7.11
N ALA A 280 16.56 -17.50 7.72
CA ALA A 280 17.19 -18.81 7.91
C ALA A 280 16.57 -19.63 9.07
N SER A 281 15.78 -18.99 9.93
CA SER A 281 15.19 -19.64 11.10
C SER A 281 13.99 -20.53 10.74
N SER A 282 13.69 -21.50 11.62
CA SER A 282 12.47 -22.29 11.53
C SER A 282 11.19 -21.46 11.70
N ALA A 283 11.28 -20.26 12.29
CA ALA A 283 10.13 -19.35 12.44
C ALA A 283 9.62 -18.87 11.07
N ASN A 284 10.53 -18.58 10.13
CA ASN A 284 10.18 -18.25 8.76
C ASN A 284 9.53 -19.45 8.04
N SER A 285 10.09 -20.66 8.20
CA SER A 285 9.48 -21.86 7.62
C SER A 285 8.07 -22.10 8.15
N LYS A 286 7.81 -21.90 9.45
CA LYS A 286 6.46 -22.02 10.05
C LYS A 286 5.49 -20.97 9.53
N ALA A 287 5.92 -19.71 9.44
CA ALA A 287 5.10 -18.61 8.90
C ALA A 287 4.66 -18.86 7.44
N HIS A 288 5.47 -19.60 6.67
CA HIS A 288 5.15 -20.00 5.29
C HIS A 288 4.50 -21.39 5.16
N ALA A 289 4.66 -22.30 6.13
CA ALA A 289 4.05 -23.63 6.11
C ALA A 289 2.52 -23.58 6.28
N SER A 290 2.01 -22.69 7.14
CA SER A 290 0.56 -22.46 7.29
C SER A 290 -0.10 -21.88 6.04
N ALA A 291 0.67 -21.55 4.99
CA ALA A 291 0.12 -21.11 3.72
C ALA A 291 -0.28 -22.26 2.78
N GLY A 292 0.03 -23.52 3.12
CA GLY A 292 -0.10 -24.68 2.23
C GLY A 292 -1.44 -25.43 2.27
N GLU A 293 -2.32 -25.19 3.25
CA GLU A 293 -3.50 -26.06 3.45
C GLU A 293 -4.81 -25.58 2.79
N GLU A 294 -4.89 -24.33 2.33
CA GLU A 294 -6.12 -23.79 1.73
C GLU A 294 -6.17 -23.92 0.19
N LYS A 295 -7.27 -24.50 -0.30
CA LYS A 295 -7.52 -24.83 -1.71
C LYS A 295 -7.86 -23.64 -2.61
N GLU A 296 -8.13 -22.46 -2.03
CA GLU A 296 -8.57 -21.30 -2.79
C GLU A 296 -7.41 -20.37 -3.17
N THR A 297 -7.27 -20.10 -4.46
CA THR A 297 -6.32 -19.11 -4.98
C THR A 297 -6.82 -17.70 -4.70
N LEU A 298 -6.14 -16.97 -3.80
CA LEU A 298 -6.53 -15.61 -3.41
C LEU A 298 -5.81 -14.51 -4.20
N TRP A 299 -4.66 -14.80 -4.82
CA TRP A 299 -3.87 -13.83 -5.59
C TRP A 299 -3.29 -14.42 -6.87
N ALA A 300 -3.03 -13.57 -7.86
CA ALA A 300 -2.47 -13.94 -9.14
C ALA A 300 -0.94 -14.04 -9.08
N GLY A 301 -0.40 -15.15 -9.59
CA GLY A 301 1.04 -15.40 -9.66
C GLY A 301 1.71 -15.57 -8.29
N PRO A 302 3.04 -15.75 -8.26
CA PRO A 302 3.77 -15.73 -7.00
C PRO A 302 3.79 -14.31 -6.41
N PRO A 303 3.85 -14.19 -5.07
CA PRO A 303 4.17 -12.91 -4.44
C PRO A 303 5.51 -12.35 -4.95
N SER A 304 5.65 -11.02 -4.95
CA SER A 304 6.84 -10.33 -5.42
C SER A 304 7.54 -9.60 -4.27
N PRO A 305 8.49 -10.27 -3.59
CA PRO A 305 9.35 -9.65 -2.60
C PRO A 305 10.24 -8.55 -3.19
N VAL A 306 10.38 -7.46 -2.46
CA VAL A 306 11.36 -6.39 -2.70
C VAL A 306 11.98 -6.01 -1.38
N MET A 307 13.29 -5.82 -1.39
CA MET A 307 14.08 -5.56 -0.21
C MET A 307 14.77 -4.21 -0.35
N TYR A 308 14.99 -3.55 0.78
CA TYR A 308 15.59 -2.23 0.83
C TYR A 308 16.55 -2.08 2.01
N GLU A 309 17.58 -1.28 1.78
CA GLU A 309 18.38 -0.64 2.82
C GLU A 309 17.74 0.71 3.14
N GLY A 310 17.27 0.88 4.38
CA GLY A 310 16.69 2.13 4.84
C GLY A 310 17.75 3.04 5.44
N VAL A 311 17.85 4.26 4.93
CA VAL A 311 18.70 5.34 5.45
C VAL A 311 17.82 6.45 6.02
N LEU A 312 18.42 7.30 6.85
CA LEU A 312 17.75 8.43 7.50
C LEU A 312 16.52 7.98 8.31
N ALA A 313 16.60 6.80 8.91
CA ALA A 313 15.49 6.25 9.66
C ALA A 313 15.12 7.17 10.85
N LEU A 314 13.83 7.35 11.05
CA LEU A 314 13.22 8.03 12.19
C LEU A 314 12.12 7.13 12.72
N LEU A 315 12.07 6.94 14.04
CA LEU A 315 11.07 6.12 14.70
C LEU A 315 10.58 6.87 15.93
N SER A 316 9.27 6.98 16.07
CA SER A 316 8.66 7.62 17.24
C SER A 316 8.87 6.75 18.49
N GLU A 317 8.82 7.36 19.67
CA GLU A 317 8.88 6.63 20.94
C GLU A 317 7.72 5.63 21.10
N LYS A 318 6.61 5.86 20.39
CA LYS A 318 5.44 4.96 20.34
C LYS A 318 5.62 3.81 19.34
N GLY A 319 6.77 3.72 18.67
CA GLY A 319 7.01 2.80 17.57
C GLY A 319 6.38 3.27 16.26
N ALA A 320 6.36 2.36 15.28
CA ALA A 320 5.86 2.57 13.93
C ALA A 320 4.33 2.48 13.81
#